data_AF-A0A5D2I0D1-F1
#
_entry.id   AF-A0A5D2I0D1-F1
#
_cell.length_a   1.000
_cell.length_b   1.000
_cell.length_c   1.000
_cell.angle_alpha   90.00
_cell.angle_beta   90.00
_cell.angle_gamma   90.00
#
_symmetry.space_group_name_H-M   'P 1'
#
loop_
_entity.id
_entity.type
_entity.pdbx_description
1 polymer ?
#
loop_
_entity_poly.entity_id
_entity_poly.type
_entity_poly.pdbx_seq_one_letter_code
_entity_poly.pdbx_strand_id
1 'polypeptide(L)'
;MSLVTEEIKASASEIYHGDEICQEKSKFLLEEVGMPRGLLPLRDIEECGYVKDTGFVWLKQKKSITHKFEKIGKLVSYATEVTAVVEKGKIKKLTGVKTKELLVWITLSDIQVNDPPTGKITFKTPSGLFRTFPVSAFEIEGEQVKGSKGKDEEKQVNGAVEVKEV
;
A
#
# COMPACT_ATOMS: atom_id res chain seq x y z
N MET A 1 -8.20 -19.61 14.03
CA MET A 1 -7.82 -18.86 15.25
C MET A 1 -7.44 -17.46 14.82
N SER A 2 -7.98 -16.44 15.49
CA SER A 2 -7.61 -15.02 15.29
C SER A 2 -6.14 -14.83 15.67
N LEU A 3 -5.37 -14.09 14.86
CA LEU A 3 -4.03 -13.65 15.21
C LEU A 3 -4.07 -12.47 16.20
N VAL A 4 -5.20 -11.77 16.24
CA VAL A 4 -5.44 -10.66 17.16
C VAL A 4 -6.09 -11.20 18.43
N THR A 5 -5.29 -11.39 19.49
CA THR A 5 -5.75 -11.82 20.82
C THR A 5 -6.22 -10.63 21.66
N GLU A 6 -6.94 -10.91 22.74
CA GLU A 6 -7.35 -9.86 23.70
C GLU A 6 -6.14 -9.16 24.35
N GLU A 7 -5.01 -9.86 24.51
CA GLU A 7 -3.76 -9.28 25.00
C GLU A 7 -3.18 -8.26 24.00
N ILE A 8 -3.19 -8.58 22.69
CA ILE A 8 -2.76 -7.63 21.66
C ILE A 8 -3.68 -6.41 21.65
N LYS A 9 -4.99 -6.61 21.75
CA LYS A 9 -5.95 -5.50 21.84
C LYS A 9 -5.70 -4.63 23.07
N ALA A 10 -5.47 -5.24 24.24
CA ALA A 10 -5.17 -4.51 25.47
C ALA A 10 -3.86 -3.70 25.37
N SER A 11 -2.90 -4.15 24.56
CA SER A 11 -1.63 -3.44 24.32
C SER A 11 -1.72 -2.33 23.27
N ALA A 12 -2.84 -2.20 22.57
CA ALA A 12 -2.95 -1.28 21.45
C ALA A 12 -3.07 0.17 21.90
N SER A 13 -2.28 1.01 21.25
CA SER A 13 -2.29 2.45 21.48
C SER A 13 -3.56 3.08 20.90
N GLU A 14 -4.06 2.50 19.81
CA GLU A 14 -5.26 2.97 19.13
C GLU A 14 -6.10 1.77 18.69
N ILE A 15 -7.40 1.79 18.99
CA ILE A 15 -8.39 0.85 18.45
C ILE A 15 -9.63 1.66 18.05
N TYR A 16 -10.08 1.45 16.83
CA TYR A 16 -11.26 2.06 16.26
C TYR A 16 -12.26 0.98 15.87
N HIS A 17 -13.55 1.31 15.94
CA HIS A 17 -14.64 0.42 15.59
C HIS A 17 -15.61 1.10 14.64
N GLY A 18 -16.08 0.34 13.64
CA GLY A 18 -17.01 0.83 12.62
C GLY A 18 -16.32 1.28 11.32
N ASP A 19 -17.05 1.12 10.22
CA ASP A 19 -16.48 1.16 8.87
C ASP A 19 -15.84 2.51 8.51
N GLU A 20 -16.59 3.61 8.70
CA GLU A 20 -16.15 4.95 8.30
C GLU A 20 -14.85 5.38 9.01
N ILE A 21 -14.82 5.29 10.35
CA ILE A 21 -13.65 5.69 11.14
C ILE A 21 -12.44 4.78 10.87
N CYS A 22 -12.66 3.48 10.66
CA CYS A 22 -11.56 2.56 10.37
C CYS A 22 -10.98 2.80 8.97
N GLN A 23 -11.83 3.11 7.97
CA GLN A 23 -11.35 3.51 6.65
C GLN A 23 -10.55 4.82 6.71
N GLU A 24 -11.01 5.80 7.49
CA GLU A 24 -10.31 7.06 7.67
C GLU A 24 -8.93 6.83 8.32
N LYS A 25 -8.91 6.15 9.47
CA LYS A 25 -7.67 5.94 10.25
C LYS A 25 -6.65 5.07 9.54
N SER A 26 -7.09 4.04 8.82
CA SER A 26 -6.19 3.22 8.01
C SER A 26 -5.53 4.00 6.88
N LYS A 27 -6.25 4.90 6.20
CA LYS A 27 -5.68 5.79 5.17
C LYS A 27 -4.65 6.75 5.77
N PHE A 28 -4.95 7.37 6.91
CA PHE A 28 -4.00 8.23 7.62
C PHE A 28 -2.73 7.48 8.02
N LEU A 29 -2.87 6.26 8.56
CA LEU A 29 -1.73 5.44 8.92
C LEU A 29 -0.86 5.09 7.71
N LEU A 30 -1.47 4.71 6.59
CA LEU A 30 -0.74 4.46 5.34
C LEU A 30 0.05 5.69 4.91
N GLU A 31 -0.57 6.86 4.92
CA GLU A 31 0.10 8.13 4.58
C GLU A 31 1.27 8.44 5.53
N GLU A 32 1.07 8.29 6.85
CA GLU A 32 2.10 8.53 7.87
C GLU A 32 3.33 7.63 7.66
N VAL A 33 3.11 6.36 7.31
CA VAL A 33 4.21 5.43 7.01
C VAL A 33 4.71 5.50 5.57
N GLY A 34 4.25 6.47 4.76
CA GLY A 34 4.73 6.68 3.39
C GLY A 34 4.25 5.64 2.38
N MET A 35 3.06 5.08 2.61
CA MET A 35 2.38 4.12 1.76
C MET A 35 1.18 4.76 1.05
N PRO A 36 0.86 4.34 -0.19
CA PRO A 36 -0.29 4.85 -0.93
C PRO A 36 -1.61 4.55 -0.23
N ARG A 37 -2.48 5.56 -0.10
CA ARG A 37 -3.72 5.48 0.71
C ARG A 37 -4.77 4.51 0.16
N GLY A 38 -4.68 4.17 -1.13
CA GLY A 38 -5.58 3.22 -1.79
C GLY A 38 -5.12 1.76 -1.73
N LEU A 39 -4.06 1.41 -0.99
CA LEU A 39 -3.62 0.02 -0.83
C LEU A 39 -4.65 -0.90 -0.18
N LEU A 40 -5.54 -0.34 0.63
CA LEU A 40 -6.52 -1.05 1.42
C LEU A 40 -7.93 -0.59 1.04
N PRO A 41 -8.49 -1.07 -0.09
CA PRO A 41 -9.85 -0.76 -0.52
C PRO A 41 -10.89 -1.60 0.25
N LEU A 42 -10.75 -1.61 1.58
CA LEU A 42 -11.51 -2.44 2.51
C LEU A 42 -12.89 -1.82 2.76
N ARG A 43 -13.87 -2.66 3.08
CA ARG A 43 -15.29 -2.30 3.25
C ARG A 43 -15.87 -3.10 4.40
N ASP A 44 -16.94 -2.59 4.99
CA ASP A 44 -17.62 -3.24 6.11
C ASP A 44 -16.64 -3.59 7.26
N ILE A 45 -15.72 -2.66 7.55
CA ILE A 45 -14.71 -2.82 8.60
C ILE A 45 -15.40 -2.75 9.96
N GLU A 46 -15.13 -3.72 10.81
CA GLU A 46 -15.67 -3.81 12.16
C GLU A 46 -14.72 -3.18 13.18
N GLU A 47 -13.42 -3.41 13.00
CA GLU A 47 -12.37 -3.01 13.94
C GLU A 47 -11.05 -2.80 13.18
N CYS A 48 -10.30 -1.77 13.53
CA CYS A 48 -8.88 -1.68 13.20
C CYS A 48 -8.09 -1.19 14.41
N GLY A 49 -6.86 -1.61 14.54
CA GLY A 49 -6.02 -1.18 15.65
C GLY A 49 -4.54 -1.13 15.32
N TYR A 50 -3.83 -0.40 16.17
CA TYR A 50 -2.42 -0.08 16.03
C TYR A 50 -1.72 -0.12 17.38
N VAL A 51 -0.69 -0.96 17.48
CA VAL A 51 0.26 -1.00 18.60
C VAL A 51 1.49 -0.18 18.19
N LYS A 52 1.54 1.08 18.59
CA LYS A 52 2.55 2.03 18.11
C LYS A 52 3.98 1.60 18.42
N ASP A 53 4.19 1.02 19.61
CA ASP A 53 5.51 0.58 20.09
C ASP A 53 6.14 -0.51 19.22
N THR A 54 5.31 -1.37 18.60
CA THR A 54 5.80 -2.50 17.81
C THR A 54 5.60 -2.34 16.31
N GLY A 55 4.83 -1.35 15.88
CA GLY A 55 4.38 -1.24 14.49
C GLY A 55 3.24 -2.21 14.14
N PHE A 56 2.76 -3.04 15.07
CA PHE A 56 1.76 -4.06 14.75
C PHE A 56 0.39 -3.43 14.49
N VAL A 57 -0.23 -3.82 13.37
CA VAL A 57 -1.54 -3.33 12.94
C VAL A 57 -2.43 -4.50 12.59
N TRP A 58 -3.74 -4.30 12.76
CA TRP A 58 -4.73 -5.23 12.24
C TRP A 58 -5.98 -4.51 11.75
N LEU A 59 -6.72 -5.22 10.92
CA LEU A 59 -8.03 -4.82 10.45
C LEU A 59 -8.93 -6.05 10.33
N LYS A 60 -10.16 -5.91 10.84
CA LYS A 60 -11.22 -6.92 10.77
C LYS A 60 -12.41 -6.41 9.98
N GLN A 61 -12.88 -7.20 9.03
CA GLN A 61 -14.02 -6.89 8.17
C GLN A 61 -15.00 -8.07 8.13
N LYS A 62 -16.28 -7.77 7.92
CA LYS A 62 -17.36 -8.78 7.98
C LYS A 62 -17.18 -9.96 7.03
N LYS A 63 -16.64 -9.70 5.83
CA LYS A 63 -16.48 -10.69 4.76
C LYS A 63 -15.16 -10.48 4.05
N SER A 64 -14.55 -11.54 3.54
CA SER A 64 -13.43 -11.38 2.61
C SER A 64 -13.89 -10.69 1.33
N ILE A 65 -13.00 -9.89 0.74
CA ILE A 65 -13.28 -9.20 -0.52
C ILE A 65 -12.21 -9.53 -1.55
N THR A 66 -12.56 -9.34 -2.81
CA THR A 66 -11.59 -9.30 -3.91
C THR A 66 -11.71 -7.95 -4.59
N HIS A 67 -10.59 -7.26 -4.74
CA HIS A 67 -10.48 -5.99 -5.42
C HIS A 67 -9.60 -6.13 -6.66
N LYS A 68 -9.94 -5.40 -7.71
CA LYS A 68 -9.11 -5.30 -8.92
C LYS A 68 -8.46 -3.92 -8.96
N PHE A 69 -7.13 -3.89 -8.87
CA PHE A 69 -6.36 -2.67 -9.13
C PHE A 69 -6.28 -2.47 -10.65
N GLU A 70 -7.22 -1.70 -11.20
CA GLU A 70 -7.41 -1.54 -12.65
C GLU A 70 -6.14 -1.09 -13.38
N LYS A 71 -5.41 -0.12 -12.80
CA LYS A 71 -4.16 0.43 -13.37
C LYS A 71 -3.05 -0.60 -13.60
N ILE A 72 -3.09 -1.75 -12.91
CA ILE A 72 -2.10 -2.83 -13.05
C ILE A 72 -2.73 -4.18 -13.41
N GLY A 73 -4.06 -4.22 -13.60
CA GLY A 73 -4.81 -5.42 -13.94
C GLY A 73 -4.70 -6.56 -12.92
N LYS A 74 -4.40 -6.28 -11.64
CA LYS A 74 -4.21 -7.30 -10.60
C LYS A 74 -5.45 -7.49 -9.74
N LEU A 75 -5.86 -8.75 -9.56
CA LEU A 75 -6.86 -9.14 -8.58
C LEU A 75 -6.18 -9.44 -7.25
N VAL A 76 -6.63 -8.80 -6.19
CA VAL A 76 -6.11 -8.96 -4.83
C VAL A 76 -7.26 -9.32 -3.90
N SER A 77 -7.10 -10.39 -3.14
CA SER A 77 -8.05 -10.84 -2.14
C SER A 77 -7.56 -10.43 -0.76
N TYR A 78 -8.49 -9.90 0.04
CA TYR A 78 -8.30 -9.54 1.44
C TYR A 78 -9.22 -10.42 2.28
N ALA A 79 -8.67 -11.08 3.29
CA ALA A 79 -9.39 -11.91 4.23
C ALA A 79 -10.21 -11.06 5.23
N THR A 80 -11.02 -11.72 6.05
CA THR A 80 -11.78 -11.06 7.13
C THR A 80 -10.87 -10.49 8.22
N GLU A 81 -9.64 -10.96 8.32
CA GLU A 81 -8.62 -10.43 9.22
C GLU A 81 -7.32 -10.23 8.42
N VAL A 82 -6.79 -9.02 8.45
CA VAL A 82 -5.51 -8.63 7.85
C VAL A 82 -4.64 -8.11 8.98
N THR A 83 -3.41 -8.62 9.08
CA THR A 83 -2.42 -8.14 10.06
C THR A 83 -1.10 -7.83 9.38
N ALA A 84 -0.33 -6.92 9.96
CA ALA A 84 1.02 -6.60 9.50
C ALA A 84 1.83 -5.90 10.60
N VAL A 85 3.12 -5.69 10.32
CA VAL A 85 3.97 -4.74 11.04
C VAL A 85 4.32 -3.61 10.08
N VAL A 86 3.99 -2.38 10.45
CA VAL A 86 4.29 -1.18 9.66
C VAL A 86 5.54 -0.48 10.16
N GLU A 87 6.35 -0.02 9.22
CA GLU A 87 7.52 0.83 9.41
C GLU A 87 7.51 1.90 8.31
N LYS A 88 8.31 2.95 8.47
CA LYS A 88 8.45 3.97 7.42
C LYS A 88 8.86 3.32 6.08
N GLY A 89 8.00 3.46 5.09
CA GLY A 89 8.14 2.93 3.74
C GLY A 89 8.02 1.42 3.61
N LYS A 90 7.63 0.68 4.68
CA LYS A 90 7.53 -0.79 4.67
C LYS A 90 6.32 -1.33 5.43
N ILE A 91 5.73 -2.39 4.89
CA ILE A 91 4.76 -3.26 5.55
C ILE A 91 5.40 -4.66 5.53
N LYS A 92 5.53 -5.29 6.69
CA LYS A 92 6.17 -6.60 6.87
C LYS A 92 5.21 -7.57 7.53
N LYS A 93 5.52 -8.87 7.41
CA LYS A 93 4.72 -9.96 8.03
C LYS A 93 3.22 -9.83 7.69
N LEU A 94 2.92 -9.38 6.48
CA LEU A 94 1.56 -9.19 6.00
C LEU A 94 0.85 -10.55 5.97
N THR A 95 -0.35 -10.59 6.54
CA THR A 95 -1.23 -11.76 6.49
C THR A 95 -2.59 -11.37 5.95
N GLY A 96 -3.37 -12.35 5.49
CA GLY A 96 -4.72 -12.10 4.99
C GLY A 96 -4.79 -11.47 3.60
N VAL A 97 -3.67 -11.22 2.93
CA VAL A 97 -3.64 -10.64 1.57
C VAL A 97 -3.04 -11.61 0.56
N LYS A 98 -3.75 -11.81 -0.57
CA LYS A 98 -3.30 -12.66 -1.67
C LYS A 98 -3.47 -11.95 -3.01
N THR A 99 -2.51 -12.09 -3.92
CA THR A 99 -2.66 -11.68 -5.32
C THR A 99 -2.98 -12.89 -6.19
N LYS A 100 -3.81 -12.70 -7.22
CA LYS A 100 -4.06 -13.74 -8.21
C LYS A 100 -3.03 -13.66 -9.32
N GLU A 101 -2.28 -14.73 -9.51
CA GLU A 101 -1.31 -14.86 -10.58
C GLU A 101 -1.66 -16.07 -11.45
N LEU A 102 -1.97 -15.81 -12.72
CA LEU A 102 -2.60 -16.77 -13.63
C LEU A 102 -3.87 -17.37 -13.01
N LEU A 103 -3.81 -18.63 -12.58
CA LEU A 103 -4.93 -19.37 -11.99
C LEU A 103 -4.78 -19.58 -10.47
N VAL A 104 -3.69 -19.14 -9.85
CA VAL A 104 -3.36 -19.45 -8.44
C VAL A 104 -3.37 -18.18 -7.59
N TRP A 105 -3.87 -18.30 -6.37
CA TRP A 105 -3.78 -17.25 -5.35
C TRP A 105 -2.46 -17.37 -4.57
N ILE A 106 -1.65 -16.31 -4.61
CA ILE A 106 -0.34 -16.25 -3.97
C ILE A 106 -0.38 -15.27 -2.81
N THR A 107 0.03 -15.71 -1.63
CA THR A 107 0.11 -14.85 -0.42
C THR A 107 1.23 -13.83 -0.54
N LEU A 108 0.94 -12.59 -0.12
CA LEU A 108 1.92 -11.53 0.01
C LEU A 108 2.44 -11.46 1.45
N SER A 109 3.73 -11.19 1.64
CA SER A 109 4.37 -11.09 2.96
C SER A 109 4.89 -9.70 3.27
N ASP A 110 5.37 -8.97 2.26
CA ASP A 110 5.99 -7.67 2.46
C ASP A 110 5.63 -6.70 1.33
N ILE A 111 5.56 -5.43 1.67
CA ILE A 111 5.36 -4.32 0.75
C ILE A 111 6.40 -3.26 1.11
N GLN A 112 7.09 -2.70 0.12
CA GLN A 112 8.07 -1.64 0.35
C GLN A 112 8.01 -0.60 -0.76
N VAL A 113 8.14 0.67 -0.41
CA VAL A 113 8.50 1.73 -1.35
C VAL A 113 10.01 1.93 -1.30
N ASN A 114 10.59 2.36 -2.41
CA ASN A 114 12.04 2.61 -2.48
C ASN A 114 12.42 3.84 -1.66
N ASP A 115 13.62 3.81 -1.07
CA ASP A 115 14.25 4.95 -0.39
C ASP A 115 15.64 5.16 -1.02
N PRO A 116 15.89 6.26 -1.76
CA PRO A 116 14.98 7.38 -2.01
C PRO A 116 13.73 7.01 -2.85
N PRO A 117 12.60 7.73 -2.72
CA PRO A 117 11.38 7.47 -3.47
C PRO A 117 11.59 7.56 -4.99
N THR A 118 11.38 6.44 -5.68
CA THR A 118 11.46 6.33 -7.15
C THR A 118 10.08 6.33 -7.83
N GLY A 119 9.02 6.59 -7.06
CA GLY A 119 7.63 6.44 -7.52
C GLY A 119 7.20 4.98 -7.72
N LYS A 120 7.96 4.02 -7.18
CA LYS A 120 7.69 2.57 -7.29
C LYS A 120 7.45 1.92 -5.93
N ILE A 121 6.57 0.93 -5.94
CA ILE A 121 6.20 0.08 -4.81
C ILE A 121 6.42 -1.39 -5.18
N THR A 122 7.03 -2.14 -4.27
CA THR A 122 7.41 -3.55 -4.45
C THR A 122 6.64 -4.43 -3.49
N PHE A 123 6.02 -5.48 -4.01
CA PHE A 123 5.31 -6.52 -3.25
C PHE A 123 6.11 -7.80 -3.29
N LYS A 124 6.28 -8.47 -2.15
CA LYS A 124 7.03 -9.72 -2.01
C LYS A 124 6.14 -10.85 -1.52
N THR A 125 6.48 -12.06 -1.94
CA THR A 125 5.90 -13.31 -1.42
C THR A 125 6.82 -13.90 -0.35
N PRO A 126 6.32 -14.82 0.51
CA PRO A 126 7.15 -15.52 1.48
C PRO A 126 8.34 -16.28 0.87
N SER A 127 8.26 -16.65 -0.41
CA SER A 127 9.34 -17.32 -1.15
C SER A 127 10.40 -16.36 -1.70
N GLY A 128 10.27 -15.05 -1.48
CA GLY A 128 11.22 -14.04 -1.95
C GLY A 128 10.96 -13.55 -3.39
N LEU A 129 9.94 -14.08 -4.08
CA LEU A 129 9.53 -13.53 -5.37
C LEU A 129 8.92 -12.14 -5.17
N PHE A 130 9.16 -11.23 -6.11
CA PHE A 130 8.62 -9.89 -6.03
C PHE A 130 8.09 -9.35 -7.36
N ARG A 131 7.23 -8.34 -7.24
CA ARG A 131 6.72 -7.53 -8.35
C ARG A 131 6.75 -6.06 -7.95
N THR A 132 7.08 -5.20 -8.90
CA THR A 132 7.17 -3.75 -8.70
C THR A 132 6.18 -3.05 -9.62
N PHE A 133 5.51 -2.03 -9.09
CA PHE A 133 4.50 -1.25 -9.79
C PHE A 133 4.66 0.24 -9.48
N PRO A 134 4.08 1.15 -10.27
CA PRO A 134 3.99 2.56 -9.92
C PRO A 134 3.16 2.77 -8.64
N VAL A 135 3.59 3.66 -7.74
CA VAL A 135 2.83 4.03 -6.52
C VAL A 135 1.44 4.57 -6.90
N SER A 136 1.36 5.36 -7.97
CA SER A 136 0.11 5.94 -8.50
C SER A 136 -0.96 4.92 -8.89
N ALA A 137 -0.60 3.63 -9.04
CA ALA A 137 -1.53 2.54 -9.26
C ALA A 137 -2.39 2.22 -8.03
N PHE A 138 -1.95 2.65 -6.84
CA PHE A 138 -2.57 2.34 -5.55
C PHE A 138 -3.06 3.60 -4.83
N GLU A 139 -3.08 4.75 -5.50
CA GLU A 139 -3.66 5.98 -4.96
C GLU A 139 -5.16 6.06 -5.24
N ILE A 140 -5.88 6.74 -4.35
CA ILE A 140 -7.32 7.01 -4.48
C ILE A 140 -7.52 8.03 -5.63
N GLU A 141 -8.42 7.74 -6.56
CA GLU A 141 -8.70 8.63 -7.68
C GLU A 141 -9.32 9.95 -7.19
N GLY A 142 -8.73 11.07 -7.60
CA GLY A 142 -9.20 12.42 -7.23
C GLY A 142 -8.41 13.11 -6.12
N GLU A 143 -7.51 12.41 -5.42
CA GLU A 143 -6.63 13.03 -4.42
C GLU A 143 -5.21 13.21 -4.98
N GLN A 144 -4.85 14.46 -5.29
CA GLN A 144 -3.48 14.80 -5.64
C GLN A 144 -2.61 14.86 -4.38
N VAL A 145 -1.72 13.89 -4.23
CA VAL A 145 -0.61 13.97 -3.28
C VAL A 145 0.29 15.12 -3.74
N LYS A 146 0.43 16.18 -2.94
CA LYS A 146 1.44 17.23 -3.14
C LYS A 146 2.84 16.63 -2.88
N GLY A 147 3.34 15.86 -3.83
CA GLY A 147 4.71 15.34 -3.84
C GLY A 147 5.66 16.30 -4.55
N SER A 148 6.60 16.84 -3.77
CA SER A 148 7.94 17.34 -4.14
C SER A 148 8.34 17.21 -5.62
N LYS A 149 8.43 18.37 -6.30
CA LYS A 149 9.07 18.56 -7.61
C LYS A 149 10.56 18.21 -7.53
N GLY A 150 10.96 17.07 -8.10
CA GLY A 150 12.28 16.91 -8.70
C GLY A 150 12.22 17.43 -10.13
N LYS A 151 12.98 18.48 -10.45
CA LYS A 151 13.19 18.96 -11.81
C LYS A 151 14.05 17.94 -12.55
N ASP A 152 13.51 17.31 -13.58
CA ASP A 152 14.35 16.76 -14.65
C ASP A 152 14.62 17.90 -15.65
N GLU A 153 15.87 18.35 -15.71
CA GLU A 153 16.38 19.19 -16.79
C GLU A 153 16.58 18.30 -18.03
N GLU A 154 15.65 18.39 -18.99
CA GLU A 154 15.92 17.96 -20.37
C GLU A 154 16.84 18.99 -21.04
N LYS A 155 18.12 18.64 -21.20
CA LYS A 155 19.03 19.35 -22.10
C LYS A 155 18.83 18.80 -23.52
N GLN A 156 17.92 19.42 -24.27
CA GLN A 156 17.78 19.22 -25.70
C GLN A 156 18.75 20.17 -26.42
N VAL A 157 19.83 19.64 -27.00
CA VAL A 157 20.69 20.39 -27.94
C VAL A 157 20.39 19.87 -29.34
N ASN A 158 19.47 20.53 -30.05
CA ASN A 158 19.37 20.47 -31.51
C ASN A 158 19.84 21.82 -32.05
N GLY A 159 21.03 21.83 -32.64
CA GLY A 159 21.58 22.99 -33.34
C GLY A 159 22.10 22.57 -34.71
N ALA A 160 21.20 22.43 -35.68
CA ALA A 160 21.53 22.52 -37.09
C ALA A 160 20.85 23.78 -37.61
N VAL A 161 21.63 24.83 -37.83
CA VAL A 161 21.19 26.02 -38.55
C VAL A 161 22.16 26.22 -39.72
N GLU A 162 21.67 25.88 -40.90
CA GLU A 162 22.21 26.33 -42.17
C GLU A 162 21.74 27.78 -42.38
N VAL A 163 22.67 28.72 -42.57
CA VAL A 163 22.36 29.99 -43.23
C VAL A 163 23.53 30.40 -44.14
N LYS A 164 23.21 30.54 -45.42
CA LYS A 164 24.01 31.17 -46.47
C LYS A 164 24.15 32.67 -46.22
N GLU A 165 25.30 33.26 -46.57
CA GLU A 165 25.40 34.59 -47.19
C GLU A 165 26.63 34.61 -48.13
N VAL A 166 26.39 34.75 -49.43
CA VAL A 166 26.55 35.93 -50.33
C VAL A 166 27.94 36.01 -50.95
#